data_AF-A0A2N2Z040-F1
#
_entry.id   AF-A0A2N2Z040-F1
#
_cell.length_a   1.000
_cell.length_b   1.000
_cell.length_c   1.000
_cell.angle_alpha   90.00
_cell.angle_beta   90.00
_cell.angle_gamma   90.00
#
_symmetry.space_group_name_H-M   'P 1'
#
loop_
_entity.id
_entity.type
_entity.pdbx_description
1 polymer ?
#
loop_
_entity_poly.entity_id
_entity_poly.type
_entity_poly.pdbx_seq_one_letter_code
_entity_poly.pdbx_strand_id
1 'polypeptide(L)' 'MDSINLTDTFAEFKELKNIDRPTMMSVLEDVFRNMIIKMYGSDDNYDIII' A
#
# COMPACT_ATOMS: atom_id res chain seq x y z
N MET A 1 0.44 -21.72 -6.10
CA MET A 1 -0.29 -20.49 -5.71
C MET A 1 0.77 -19.46 -5.46
N ASP A 2 0.94 -18.51 -6.37
CA ASP A 2 1.90 -17.41 -6.18
C ASP A 2 1.41 -16.55 -5.02
N SER A 3 2.01 -16.72 -3.86
CA SER A 3 1.89 -15.76 -2.78
C SER A 3 2.46 -14.46 -3.32
N ILE A 4 1.61 -13.46 -3.56
CA ILE A 4 2.06 -12.12 -3.96
C ILE A 4 3.02 -11.64 -2.87
N ASN A 5 4.32 -11.71 -3.14
CA ASN A 5 5.34 -11.20 -2.23
C ASN A 5 5.41 -9.69 -2.43
N LEU A 6 4.54 -8.99 -1.71
CA LEU A 6 4.43 -7.54 -1.74
C LEU A 6 5.79 -6.87 -1.49
N THR A 7 6.62 -7.45 -0.62
CA THR A 7 7.99 -6.96 -0.34
C THR A 7 8.85 -6.90 -1.60
N ASP A 8 8.81 -7.96 -2.43
CA ASP A 8 9.61 -8.03 -3.66
C ASP A 8 9.06 -7.05 -4.71
N THR A 9 7.73 -6.96 -4.83
CA THR A 9 7.07 -5.99 -5.72
C THR A 9 7.40 -4.54 -5.33
N PHE A 10 7.51 -4.24 -4.04
CA PHE A 10 7.85 -2.89 -3.56
C PHE A 10 9.33 -2.55 -3.74
N ALA A 11 10.23 -3.54 -3.59
CA ALA A 11 11.65 -3.34 -3.87
C ALA A 11 11.85 -2.94 -5.35
N GLU A 12 11.15 -3.61 -6.25
CA GLU A 12 11.18 -3.31 -7.69
C GLU A 12 10.53 -1.94 -8.00
N PHE A 13 9.42 -1.60 -7.37
CA PHE A 13 8.73 -0.32 -7.56
C PHE A 13 9.60 0.87 -7.13
N LYS A 14 10.33 0.72 -6.02
CA LYS A 14 11.28 1.71 -5.52
C LYS A 14 12.37 2.00 -6.55
N GLU A 15 12.98 0.95 -7.12
CA GLU A 15 14.03 1.08 -8.14
C GLU A 15 13.50 1.70 -9.43
N LEU A 16 12.32 1.29 -9.89
CA LEU A 16 11.72 1.77 -11.14
C LEU A 16 11.25 3.22 -11.07
N LYS A 17 10.74 3.66 -9.92
CA LYS A 17 10.17 5.00 -9.75
C LYS A 17 11.10 5.99 -9.06
N ASN A 18 12.24 5.53 -8.54
CA ASN A 18 13.19 6.32 -7.74
C ASN A 18 12.48 7.07 -6.58
N ILE A 19 11.50 6.42 -5.96
CA ILE A 19 10.70 6.95 -4.85
C ILE A 19 11.34 6.49 -3.54
N ASP A 20 11.41 7.37 -2.56
CA ASP A 20 11.89 7.04 -1.23
C ASP A 20 10.86 6.24 -0.42
N ARG A 21 11.36 5.44 0.53
CA ARG A 21 10.54 4.51 1.33
C ARG A 21 9.37 5.21 2.06
N PRO A 22 9.55 6.40 2.67
CA PRO A 22 8.46 7.13 3.33
C PRO A 22 7.31 7.49 2.37
N THR A 23 7.63 8.08 1.21
CA THR A 23 6.61 8.44 0.21
C THR A 23 5.89 7.21 -0.33
N MET A 24 6.60 6.10 -0.54
CA MET A 24 5.97 4.84 -0.94
C MET A 24 4.98 4.33 0.11
N MET A 25 5.33 4.40 1.40
CA MET A 25 4.44 3.97 2.48
C MET A 25 3.16 4.85 2.53
N SER A 26 3.29 6.16 2.40
CA SER A 26 2.12 7.07 2.36
C SER A 26 1.19 6.77 1.18
N VAL A 27 1.75 6.54 -0.02
CA VAL A 27 0.94 6.21 -1.21
C VAL A 27 0.20 4.89 -1.02
N LEU A 28 0.84 3.87 -0.43
CA LEU A 28 0.21 2.58 -0.18
C LEU A 28 -0.90 2.68 0.87
N GLU A 29 -0.63 3.40 1.95
CA GLU A 29 -1.63 3.65 2.99
C GLU A 29 -2.88 4.31 2.38
N ASP A 30 -2.70 5.36 1.57
CA ASP A 30 -3.79 6.05 0.88
C ASP A 30 -4.56 5.12 -0.06
N VAL A 31 -3.87 4.24 -0.79
CA VAL A 31 -4.52 3.27 -1.68
C VAL A 31 -5.37 2.29 -0.87
N PHE A 32 -4.84 1.74 0.22
CA PHE A 32 -5.58 0.81 1.07
C PHE A 32 -6.76 1.48 1.77
N ARG A 33 -6.59 2.69 2.33
CA ARG A 33 -7.71 3.48 2.89
C ARG A 33 -8.81 3.69 1.87
N ASN A 34 -8.46 4.11 0.66
CA ASN A 34 -9.44 4.30 -0.42
C ASN A 34 -10.14 3.00 -0.82
N MET A 35 -9.45 1.86 -0.82
CA MET A 35 -10.10 0.57 -1.09
C MET A 35 -11.08 0.18 0.01
N ILE A 36 -10.72 0.42 1.28
CA ILE A 36 -11.59 0.17 2.43
C ILE A 36 -12.83 1.08 2.35
N ILE A 37 -12.64 2.39 2.13
CA ILE A 37 -13.75 3.34 1.95
C ILE A 37 -14.68 2.90 0.81
N LYS A 38 -14.13 2.44 -0.32
CA LYS A 38 -14.95 1.95 -1.46
C LYS A 38 -15.76 0.70 -1.13
N MET A 39 -15.21 -0.22 -0.34
CA MET A 39 -15.88 -1.49 -0.02
C MET A 39 -16.83 -1.38 1.18
N TYR A 40 -16.46 -0.59 2.18
CA TYR A 40 -17.09 -0.56 3.50
C TYR A 40 -17.67 0.80 3.88
N GLY A 41 -17.48 1.83 3.06
CA GLY A 41 -18.06 3.17 3.22
C GLY A 41 -17.28 4.11 4.16
N SER A 42 -16.38 3.61 4.99
CA SER A 42 -15.49 4.39 5.86
C SER A 42 -14.27 3.55 6.28
N ASP A 43 -13.12 4.19 6.48
CA ASP A 43 -11.91 3.60 7.06
C ASP A 43 -11.72 3.94 8.56
N ASP A 44 -12.67 4.62 9.22
CA ASP A 44 -12.53 5.16 10.59
C ASP A 44 -12.20 4.11 11.66
N ASN A 45 -12.57 2.84 11.43
CA ASN A 45 -12.38 1.73 12.37
C ASN A 45 -11.29 0.74 11.92
N TYR A 46 -10.39 1.16 11.02
CA TYR A 46 -9.35 0.31 10.46
C TYR A 46 -7.95 0.87 10.75
N ASP A 47 -7.10 0.04 11.34
CA ASP A 47 -5.65 0.29 11.42
C ASP A 47 -4.92 -0.43 10.29
N ILE A 48 -4.12 0.32 9.54
CA ILE A 48 -3.32 -0.19 8.41
C ILE A 48 -1.85 -0.18 8.83
N ILE A 49 -1.21 -1.35 8.83
CA ILE A 49 0.21 -1.54 9.18
C ILE A 49 0.94 -2.10 7.96
N ILE A 50 2.03 -1.44 7.54
CA ILE A 50 2.83 -1.74 6.34
C ILE A 50 4.28 -2.02 6.72
#